data_AF-A0A6C2YSP3-F1
#
_entry.id   AF-A0A6C2YSP3-F1
#
_cell.length_a   1.000
_cell.length_b   1.000
_cell.length_c   1.000
_cell.angle_alpha   90.00
_cell.angle_beta   90.00
_cell.angle_gamma   90.00
#
_symmetry.space_group_name_H-M   'P 1'
#
loop_
_entity.id
_entity.type
_entity.pdbx_description
1 polymer ?
#
loop_
_entity_poly.entity_id
_entity_poly.type
_entity_poly.pdbx_seq_one_letter_code
_entity_poly.pdbx_strand_id
1 'polypeptide(L)'
;MGQTYLADALATPEQIEFEGITLEFMPWDTLAVIANFERFAIRQALAEVDKLRPAPGSDITDHALFSQLKDSVESKIAAGYFRYGNVGYSQAQASPLGMEELLFQCLRVNHPIIDRQFVKRMMASDQAPAILEALQRISVDPNRGAGAKPA
;
A
#
# COMPACT_ATOMS: atom_id res chain seq x y z
N MET A 1 6.75 -28.33 20.13
CA MET A 1 7.16 -28.24 18.71
C MET A 1 6.16 -27.37 17.95
N GLY A 2 6.25 -26.03 18.05
CA GLY A 2 5.19 -25.16 17.48
C GLY A 2 5.62 -23.73 17.14
N GLN A 3 6.92 -23.45 17.06
CA GLN A 3 7.44 -22.11 16.73
C GLN A 3 8.08 -22.01 15.33
N THR A 4 8.29 -23.13 14.64
CA THR A 4 8.94 -23.15 13.31
C THR A 4 7.99 -22.77 12.16
N TYR A 5 6.69 -23.07 12.28
CA TYR A 5 5.71 -22.83 11.19
C TYR A 5 5.47 -21.36 10.86
N LEU A 6 5.69 -20.43 11.80
CA LEU A 6 5.47 -18.99 11.59
C LEU A 6 6.61 -18.33 10.83
N ALA A 7 7.86 -18.76 11.05
CA ALA A 7 9.00 -18.29 10.28
C ALA A 7 9.02 -18.88 8.86
N ASP A 8 8.64 -20.16 8.72
CA ASP A 8 8.62 -20.85 7.43
C ASP A 8 7.48 -20.36 6.52
N ALA A 9 6.30 -20.03 7.07
CA ALA A 9 5.19 -19.45 6.30
C ALA A 9 5.44 -18.00 5.85
N LEU A 10 6.37 -17.29 6.50
CA LEU A 10 6.80 -15.93 6.17
C LEU A 10 7.95 -15.88 5.14
N ALA A 11 8.54 -17.02 4.79
CA ALA A 11 9.73 -17.09 3.95
C ALA A 11 9.47 -17.54 2.52
N THR A 12 8.28 -18.08 2.20
CA THR A 12 8.01 -18.58 0.84
C THR A 12 7.68 -17.42 -0.10
N PRO A 13 8.51 -17.16 -1.13
CA PRO A 13 8.19 -16.18 -2.15
C PRO A 13 6.99 -16.63 -2.98
N GLU A 14 6.13 -15.68 -3.36
CA GLU A 14 5.17 -15.93 -4.42
C GLU A 14 5.84 -15.71 -5.77
N GLN A 15 5.67 -16.66 -6.68
CA GLN A 15 6.25 -16.62 -8.01
C GLN A 15 5.18 -16.46 -9.07
N ILE A 16 5.44 -15.59 -10.05
CA ILE A 16 4.55 -15.35 -11.20
C ILE A 16 5.39 -15.29 -12.46
N GLU A 17 4.99 -15.99 -13.51
CA GLU A 17 5.62 -15.86 -14.82
C GLU A 17 4.95 -14.75 -15.64
N PHE A 18 5.74 -13.77 -16.09
CA PHE A 18 5.30 -12.73 -17.01
C PHE A 18 6.39 -12.46 -18.06
N GLU A 19 6.02 -12.41 -19.35
CA GLU A 19 6.95 -12.22 -20.47
C GLU A 19 8.18 -13.19 -20.46
N GLY A 20 8.02 -14.40 -19.92
CA GLY A 20 9.10 -15.40 -19.81
C GLY A 20 10.08 -15.15 -18.65
N ILE A 21 9.76 -14.23 -17.74
CA ILE A 21 10.52 -13.95 -16.53
C ILE A 21 9.72 -14.45 -15.32
N THR A 22 10.37 -15.24 -14.45
CA THR A 22 9.82 -15.60 -13.14
C THR A 22 10.03 -14.43 -12.19
N LEU A 23 8.93 -13.72 -11.91
CA LEU A 23 8.85 -12.65 -10.93
C LEU A 23 8.67 -13.25 -9.55
N GLU A 24 9.40 -12.71 -8.57
CA GLU A 24 9.38 -13.18 -7.19
C GLU A 24 9.00 -12.04 -6.25
N PHE A 25 7.97 -12.27 -5.45
CA PHE A 25 7.56 -11.38 -4.38
C PHE A 25 8.01 -11.98 -3.04
N MET A 26 9.08 -11.40 -2.48
CA MET A 26 9.57 -11.78 -1.16
C MET A 26 8.70 -11.15 -0.07
N PRO A 27 8.15 -11.91 0.90
CA PRO A 27 7.20 -11.36 1.86
C PRO A 27 7.72 -10.20 2.70
N TRP A 28 8.93 -10.31 3.24
CA TRP A 28 9.51 -9.26 4.09
C TRP A 28 9.80 -7.97 3.34
N ASP A 29 10.37 -8.07 2.14
CA ASP A 29 10.67 -6.91 1.30
C ASP A 29 9.38 -6.24 0.82
N THR A 30 8.41 -7.04 0.41
CA THR A 30 7.09 -6.58 -0.03
C THR A 30 6.37 -5.85 1.11
N LEU A 31 6.35 -6.41 2.32
CA LEU A 31 5.75 -5.76 3.49
C LEU A 31 6.48 -4.46 3.86
N ALA A 32 7.81 -4.42 3.78
CA ALA A 32 8.59 -3.21 4.04
C ALA A 32 8.30 -2.09 3.01
N VAL A 33 8.20 -2.45 1.72
CA VAL A 33 7.82 -1.53 0.64
C VAL A 33 6.39 -1.02 0.84
N ILE A 34 5.43 -1.90 1.12
CA ILE A 34 4.04 -1.53 1.40
C ILE A 34 3.97 -0.57 2.59
N ALA A 35 4.61 -0.90 3.72
CA ALA A 35 4.59 -0.03 4.90
C ALA A 35 5.18 1.37 4.62
N ASN A 36 6.23 1.44 3.78
CA ASN A 36 6.79 2.73 3.35
C ASN A 36 5.82 3.51 2.44
N PHE A 37 5.11 2.81 1.56
CA PHE A 37 4.09 3.40 0.69
C PHE A 37 2.90 3.94 1.50
N GLU A 38 2.40 3.18 2.47
CA GLU A 38 1.33 3.61 3.39
C GLU A 38 1.74 4.88 4.16
N ARG A 39 2.97 4.90 4.70
CA ARG A 39 3.52 6.09 5.38
C ARG A 39 3.63 7.29 4.44
N PHE A 40 4.05 7.06 3.19
CA PHE A 40 4.13 8.12 2.20
C PHE A 40 2.74 8.70 1.88
N ALA A 41 1.73 7.85 1.68
CA ALA A 41 0.35 8.28 1.44
C ALA A 41 -0.21 9.10 2.61
N ILE A 42 0.05 8.67 3.86
CA ILE A 42 -0.32 9.42 5.07
C ILE A 42 0.36 10.80 5.08
N ARG A 43 1.67 10.87 4.79
CA ARG A 43 2.39 12.15 4.75
C ARG A 43 1.85 13.09 3.68
N GLN A 44 1.53 12.58 2.50
CA GLN A 44 0.94 13.38 1.43
C GLN A 44 -0.44 13.92 1.82
N ALA A 45 -1.30 13.08 2.40
CA ALA A 45 -2.63 13.52 2.86
C ALA A 45 -2.54 14.63 3.91
N LEU A 46 -1.62 14.50 4.88
CA LEU A 46 -1.39 15.53 5.88
C LEU A 46 -0.78 16.81 5.26
N ALA A 47 0.13 16.69 4.30
CA ALA A 47 0.73 17.83 3.63
C ALA A 47 -0.29 18.63 2.80
N GLU A 48 -1.23 17.97 2.12
CA GLU A 48 -2.30 18.67 1.39
C GLU A 48 -3.22 19.45 2.32
N VAL A 49 -3.56 18.90 3.49
CA VAL A 49 -4.29 19.65 4.52
C VAL A 49 -3.47 20.85 5.00
N ASP A 50 -2.17 20.66 5.20
CA ASP A 50 -1.31 21.71 5.74
C ASP A 50 -1.11 22.90 4.78
N LYS A 51 -1.20 22.67 3.46
CA LYS A 51 -1.21 23.76 2.46
C LYS A 51 -2.42 24.68 2.61
N LEU A 52 -3.52 24.17 3.18
CA LEU A 52 -4.74 24.93 3.44
C LEU A 52 -4.74 25.58 4.82
N ARG A 53 -3.60 25.54 5.54
CA ARG A 53 -3.48 26.16 6.85
C ARG A 53 -3.77 27.67 6.75
N PRO A 54 -4.75 28.19 7.50
CA PRO A 54 -5.07 29.61 7.49
C PRO A 54 -3.91 30.45 8.02
N ALA A 55 -3.78 31.67 7.50
CA ALA A 55 -2.74 32.60 7.91
C ALA A 55 -3.00 33.09 9.35
N PRO A 56 -1.97 33.52 10.09
CA PRO A 56 -2.17 34.19 11.36
C PRO A 56 -3.05 35.44 11.19
N GLY A 57 -4.19 35.48 11.88
CA GLY A 57 -5.16 36.59 11.78
C GLY A 57 -6.32 36.36 10.80
N SER A 58 -6.43 35.17 10.20
CA SER A 58 -7.61 34.74 9.45
C SER A 58 -8.86 34.63 10.34
N ASP A 59 -10.04 34.69 9.71
CA ASP A 59 -11.32 34.61 10.41
C ASP A 59 -11.54 33.23 11.07
N ILE A 60 -12.36 33.22 12.14
CA ILE A 60 -12.70 32.01 12.90
C ILE A 60 -13.25 30.90 11.99
N THR A 61 -13.98 31.27 10.93
CA THR A 61 -14.56 30.33 9.95
C THR A 61 -13.48 29.54 9.20
N ASP A 62 -12.37 30.18 8.81
CA ASP A 62 -11.26 29.51 8.10
C ASP A 62 -10.53 28.52 9.02
N HIS A 63 -10.37 28.89 10.29
CA HIS A 63 -9.81 28.02 11.31
C HIS A 63 -10.70 26.81 11.63
N ALA A 64 -12.03 26.99 11.61
CA ALA A 64 -12.99 25.90 11.81
C ALA A 64 -13.00 24.92 10.63
N LEU A 65 -12.99 25.44 9.40
CA LEU A 65 -12.91 24.61 8.18
C LEU A 65 -11.61 23.81 8.11
N PHE A 66 -10.48 24.44 8.43
CA PHE A 66 -9.19 23.76 8.52
C PHE A 66 -9.20 22.64 9.56
N SER A 67 -9.73 22.91 10.76
CA SER A 67 -9.83 21.89 11.82
C SER A 67 -10.68 20.70 11.38
N GLN A 68 -11.83 20.95 10.74
CA GLN A 68 -12.69 19.87 10.22
C GLN A 68 -11.99 19.02 9.14
N LEU A 69 -11.25 19.65 8.23
CA LEU A 69 -10.47 18.93 7.21
C LEU A 69 -9.37 18.07 7.83
N LYS A 70 -8.66 18.62 8.83
CA LYS A 70 -7.63 17.91 9.58
C LYS A 70 -8.20 16.71 10.33
N ASP A 71 -9.28 16.90 11.09
CA ASP A 71 -9.95 15.84 11.83
C ASP A 71 -10.48 14.74 10.89
N SER A 72 -10.96 15.12 9.70
CA SER A 72 -11.39 14.16 8.68
C SER A 72 -10.23 13.28 8.20
N VAL A 73 -9.05 13.87 7.94
CA VAL A 73 -7.87 13.10 7.53
C VAL A 73 -7.35 12.23 8.67
N GLU A 74 -7.30 12.74 9.91
CA GLU A 74 -6.90 11.95 11.07
C GLU A 74 -7.84 10.78 11.34
N SER A 75 -9.15 10.99 11.18
CA SER A 75 -10.16 9.91 11.25
C SER A 75 -9.95 8.87 10.15
N LYS A 76 -9.64 9.27 8.91
CA LYS A 76 -9.28 8.35 7.83
C LYS A 76 -8.00 7.55 8.14
N ILE A 77 -7.00 8.19 8.74
CA ILE A 77 -5.78 7.50 9.19
C ILE A 77 -6.12 6.45 10.26
N ALA A 78 -6.90 6.83 11.28
CA ALA A 78 -7.31 5.93 12.36
C ALA A 78 -8.14 4.75 11.87
N ALA A 79 -9.05 4.98 10.91
CA ALA A 79 -9.83 3.95 10.23
C ALA A 79 -8.99 3.05 9.30
N GLY A 80 -7.70 3.34 9.11
CA GLY A 80 -6.83 2.57 8.25
C GLY A 80 -7.12 2.76 6.76
N TYR A 81 -7.68 3.90 6.36
CA TYR A 81 -8.02 4.22 4.96
C TYR A 81 -6.79 4.15 4.03
N PHE A 82 -5.60 4.46 4.56
CA PHE A 82 -4.33 4.42 3.84
C PHE A 82 -3.61 3.06 3.93
N ARG A 83 -4.28 2.00 4.40
CA ARG A 83 -3.68 0.65 4.48
C ARG A 83 -3.89 -0.16 3.21
N TYR A 84 -2.83 -0.75 2.68
CA TYR A 84 -2.91 -1.63 1.51
C TYR A 84 -3.94 -2.75 1.73
N GLY A 85 -4.81 -2.99 0.73
CA GLY A 85 -5.89 -3.98 0.82
C GLY A 85 -7.18 -3.53 1.53
N ASN A 86 -7.25 -2.31 2.08
CA ASN A 86 -8.51 -1.74 2.55
C ASN A 86 -9.35 -1.22 1.35
N VAL A 87 -10.68 -1.36 1.39
CA VAL A 87 -11.60 -0.75 0.40
C VAL A 87 -11.40 0.77 0.31
N GLY A 88 -11.00 1.40 1.42
CA GLY A 88 -10.60 2.80 1.43
C GLY A 88 -9.29 3.08 0.69
N TYR A 89 -8.36 2.13 0.63
CA TYR A 89 -7.05 2.30 0.00
C TYR A 89 -7.11 2.22 -1.52
N SER A 90 -7.95 1.35 -2.07
CA SER A 90 -8.24 1.33 -3.51
C SER A 90 -8.94 2.62 -3.97
N GLN A 91 -9.71 3.27 -3.10
CA GLN A 91 -10.26 4.61 -3.34
C GLN A 91 -9.24 5.74 -3.12
N ALA A 92 -8.35 5.63 -2.12
CA ALA A 92 -7.25 6.56 -1.86
C ALA A 92 -6.18 6.54 -2.96
N GLN A 93 -6.01 5.39 -3.61
CA GLN A 93 -5.10 5.13 -4.72
C GLN A 93 -5.82 4.91 -6.04
N ALA A 94 -7.00 5.52 -6.23
CA ALA A 94 -7.69 5.54 -7.51
C ALA A 94 -6.93 6.31 -8.62
N SER A 95 -5.62 6.49 -8.48
CA SER A 95 -4.69 6.72 -9.57
C SER A 95 -3.98 5.40 -9.91
N PRO A 96 -4.17 4.83 -11.10
CA PRO A 96 -3.43 3.65 -11.60
C PRO A 96 -1.90 3.76 -11.39
N LEU A 97 -1.37 4.98 -11.38
CA LEU A 97 0.04 5.30 -11.14
C LEU A 97 0.54 4.88 -9.75
N GLY A 98 -0.34 4.88 -8.73
CA GLY A 98 0.03 4.48 -7.36
C GLY A 98 0.29 2.98 -7.24
N MET A 99 -0.54 2.17 -7.91
CA MET A 99 -0.41 0.72 -7.89
C MET A 99 0.74 0.23 -8.78
N GLU A 100 0.92 0.84 -9.96
CA GLU A 100 2.10 0.60 -10.81
C GLU A 100 3.40 0.89 -10.05
N GLU A 101 3.46 1.99 -9.30
CA GLU A 101 4.67 2.34 -8.56
C GLU A 101 4.93 1.39 -7.39
N LEU A 102 3.88 1.02 -6.64
CA LEU A 102 4.02 0.05 -5.57
C LEU A 102 4.55 -1.28 -6.10
N LEU A 103 3.94 -1.78 -7.18
CA LEU A 103 4.32 -3.04 -7.82
C LEU A 103 5.75 -3.00 -8.34
N PHE A 104 6.15 -1.88 -8.96
CA PHE A 104 7.53 -1.64 -9.39
C PHE A 104 8.50 -1.68 -8.21
N GLN A 105 8.20 -1.02 -7.10
CA GLN A 105 9.09 -1.02 -5.93
C GLN A 105 9.20 -2.41 -5.30
N CYS A 106 8.10 -3.17 -5.22
CA CYS A 106 8.12 -4.54 -4.71
C CYS A 106 8.99 -5.47 -5.58
N LEU A 107 8.84 -5.37 -6.91
CA LEU A 107 9.57 -6.21 -7.85
C LEU A 107 11.04 -5.84 -7.96
N ARG A 108 11.37 -4.55 -8.00
CA ARG A 108 12.75 -4.05 -8.20
C ARG A 108 13.73 -4.55 -7.14
N VAL A 109 13.27 -4.82 -5.92
CA VAL A 109 14.14 -5.32 -4.85
C VAL A 109 14.84 -6.62 -5.26
N ASN A 110 14.09 -7.53 -5.89
CA ASN A 110 14.60 -8.84 -6.31
C ASN A 110 14.94 -8.89 -7.81
N HIS A 111 14.37 -7.98 -8.59
CA HIS A 111 14.47 -7.95 -10.05
C HIS A 111 14.91 -6.56 -10.53
N PRO A 112 16.18 -6.17 -10.34
CA PRO A 112 16.66 -4.83 -10.72
C PRO A 112 16.61 -4.56 -12.23
N ILE A 113 16.45 -5.61 -13.04
CA ILE A 113 16.27 -5.51 -14.50
C ILE A 113 14.87 -5.02 -14.90
N ILE A 114 13.89 -5.06 -13.98
CA ILE A 114 12.53 -4.61 -14.23
C ILE A 114 12.49 -3.10 -14.21
N ASP A 115 11.89 -2.52 -15.24
CA ASP A 115 11.65 -1.09 -15.36
C ASP A 115 10.16 -0.75 -15.21
N ARG A 116 9.86 0.55 -15.18
CA ARG A 116 8.47 1.03 -15.07
C ARG A 116 7.62 0.67 -16.28
N GLN A 117 8.22 0.51 -17.47
CA GLN A 117 7.48 0.16 -18.69
C GLN A 117 7.05 -1.30 -18.66
N PHE A 118 7.87 -2.18 -18.09
CA PHE A 118 7.54 -3.57 -17.84
C PHE A 118 6.31 -3.68 -16.92
N VAL A 119 6.32 -2.94 -15.81
CA VAL A 119 5.19 -2.93 -14.86
C VAL A 119 3.92 -2.36 -15.50
N LYS A 120 4.04 -1.35 -16.37
CA LYS A 120 2.90 -0.83 -17.15
C LYS A 120 2.31 -1.87 -18.08
N ARG A 121 3.15 -2.61 -18.83
CA ARG A 121 2.66 -3.71 -19.69
C ARG A 121 2.00 -4.80 -18.86
N MET A 122 2.60 -5.13 -17.73
CA MET A 122 2.06 -6.11 -16.79
C MET A 122 0.68 -5.70 -16.25
N MET A 123 0.49 -4.45 -15.86
CA MET A 123 -0.79 -3.91 -15.39
C MET A 123 -1.83 -3.74 -16.50
N ALA A 124 -1.39 -3.56 -17.75
CA ALA A 124 -2.26 -3.52 -18.93
C ALA A 124 -2.62 -4.92 -19.47
N SER A 125 -1.99 -5.97 -18.95
CA SER A 125 -2.24 -7.35 -19.37
C SER A 125 -3.43 -7.96 -18.65
N ASP A 126 -3.97 -9.01 -19.25
CA ASP A 126 -4.99 -9.90 -18.71
C ASP A 126 -4.52 -10.67 -17.46
N GLN A 127 -3.22 -10.67 -17.15
CA GLN A 127 -2.66 -11.25 -15.93
C GLN A 127 -2.65 -10.28 -14.75
N ALA A 128 -2.94 -8.98 -14.95
CA ALA A 128 -2.92 -7.98 -13.90
C ALA A 128 -3.74 -8.36 -12.65
N PRO A 129 -4.96 -8.94 -12.75
CA PRO A 129 -5.70 -9.38 -11.58
C PRO A 129 -4.96 -10.44 -10.76
N ALA A 130 -4.37 -11.44 -11.41
CA ALA A 130 -3.63 -12.51 -10.74
C ALA A 130 -2.38 -11.99 -10.03
N ILE A 131 -1.70 -11.00 -10.62
CA ILE A 131 -0.52 -10.35 -10.03
C ILE A 131 -0.90 -9.53 -8.80
N LEU A 132 -2.00 -8.79 -8.87
CA LEU A 132 -2.52 -8.04 -7.73
C LEU A 132 -2.99 -8.97 -6.61
N GLU A 133 -3.61 -10.10 -6.94
CA GLU A 133 -3.99 -11.13 -5.96
C GLU A 133 -2.78 -11.75 -5.26
N ALA A 134 -1.73 -12.09 -6.01
CA ALA A 134 -0.46 -12.58 -5.46
C ALA A 134 0.19 -11.55 -4.50
N LEU A 135 0.25 -10.29 -4.92
CA LEU A 135 0.72 -9.20 -4.08
C LEU A 135 -0.14 -9.05 -2.82
N GLN A 136 -1.46 -9.21 -2.95
CA GLN A 136 -2.39 -9.17 -1.81
C GLN A 136 -2.16 -10.33 -0.84
N ARG A 137 -1.98 -11.56 -1.32
CA ARG A 137 -1.70 -12.73 -0.47
C ARG A 137 -0.48 -12.52 0.41
N ILE A 138 0.59 -11.98 -0.16
CA ILE A 138 1.83 -11.68 0.57
C ILE A 138 1.68 -10.49 1.53
N SER A 139 0.85 -9.50 1.18
CA SER A 139 0.64 -8.32 2.01
C SER A 139 -0.12 -8.58 3.31
N VAL A 140 -0.70 -9.78 3.47
CA VAL A 140 -1.37 -10.18 4.71
C VAL A 140 -0.31 -10.47 5.77
N ASP A 141 -0.07 -9.50 6.65
CA ASP A 141 0.76 -9.69 7.85
C ASP A 141 0.19 -10.85 8.70
N PRO A 142 0.90 -11.97 8.86
CA PRO A 142 0.41 -13.11 9.64
C PRO A 142 0.29 -12.80 11.13
N ASN A 143 0.98 -11.75 11.64
CA ASN A 143 0.76 -11.26 13.01
C ASN A 143 -0.54 -10.45 13.15
N ARG A 144 -1.17 -10.04 12.04
CA ARG A 144 -2.45 -9.33 12.03
C ARG A 144 -3.64 -10.23 11.69
N GLY A 145 -3.44 -11.35 10.99
CA GLY A 145 -4.50 -12.32 10.67
C GLY A 145 -5.04 -13.12 11.87
N ALA A 146 -4.29 -13.23 12.96
CA ALA A 146 -4.74 -13.91 14.18
C ALA A 146 -5.73 -13.06 15.04
N GLY A 147 -6.02 -11.83 14.63
CA GLY A 147 -6.72 -10.82 15.42
C GLY A 147 -8.05 -10.33 14.86
N ALA A 148 -8.83 -11.18 14.19
CA ALA A 148 -10.27 -10.96 14.00
C ALA A 148 -10.95 -12.29 13.69
N LYS A 149 -11.21 -13.11 14.72
CA LYS A 149 -12.32 -14.06 14.62
C LYS A 149 -13.59 -13.22 14.42
N PRO A 150 -14.39 -13.44 13.36
CA PRO A 150 -15.73 -12.89 13.34
C PRO A 150 -16.49 -13.42 14.56
N ALA A 151 -17.12 -12.50 15.29
CA ALA A 151 -18.06 -12.81 16.35
C ALA A 151 -19.35 -13.42 15.77
#